data_AF-A0A316X340-F1
#
_entry.id   AF-A0A316X340-F1
#
_cell.length_a   1.000
_cell.length_b   1.000
_cell.length_c   1.000
_cell.angle_alpha   90.00
_cell.angle_beta   90.00
_cell.angle_gamma   90.00
#
_symmetry.space_group_name_H-M   'P 1'
#
loop_
_entity.id
_entity.type
_entity.pdbx_description
1 polymer ?
#
loop_
_entity_poly.entity_id
_entity_poly.type
_entity_poly.pdbx_seq_one_letter_code
_entity_poly.pdbx_strand_id
1 'polypeptide(L)' 'MKKFYKVFLVVFIAFMAINLYAINWQLPDILADEDNLRFVFSAGAAAIGLILLFVMDTWSRIGLKK' A
#
# COMPACT_ATOMS: atom_id res chain seq x y z
N MET A 1 -12.96 6.56 -8.19
CA MET A 1 -12.49 5.18 -8.45
C MET A 1 -13.33 4.50 -9.52
N LYS A 2 -12.84 4.47 -10.78
CA LYS A 2 -13.32 3.50 -11.79
C LYS A 2 -13.23 2.09 -11.22
N LYS A 3 -14.07 1.14 -11.69
CA LYS A 3 -14.07 -0.26 -11.20
C LYS A 3 -12.65 -0.86 -11.16
N PHE A 4 -11.85 -0.56 -12.18
CA PHE A 4 -10.43 -0.92 -12.26
C PHE A 4 -9.64 -0.51 -11.00
N TYR A 5 -9.62 0.78 -10.65
CA TYR A 5 -8.88 1.27 -9.47
C TYR A 5 -9.39 0.69 -8.15
N LYS A 6 -10.69 0.37 -8.06
CA LYS A 6 -11.28 -0.20 -6.85
C LYS A 6 -10.75 -1.62 -6.56
N VAL A 7 -10.43 -2.41 -7.59
CA VAL A 7 -9.81 -3.74 -7.42
C VAL A 7 -8.42 -3.60 -6.81
N PHE A 8 -7.58 -2.72 -7.37
CA PHE A 8 -6.23 -2.47 -6.86
C PHE A 8 -6.25 -1.89 -5.44
N LEU A 9 -7.23 -1.04 -5.11
CA LEU A 9 -7.40 -0.54 -3.75
C LEU A 9 -7.54 -1.68 -2.73
N VAL A 10 -8.42 -2.64 -3.01
CA VAL A 10 -8.63 -3.80 -2.13
C VAL A 10 -7.35 -4.64 -2.02
N VAL A 11 -6.65 -4.87 -3.12
CA VAL A 11 -5.39 -5.63 -3.15
C VAL A 11 -4.31 -4.95 -2.30
N PHE A 12 -4.10 -3.64 -2.46
CA PHE A 12 -3.09 -2.92 -1.68
C PHE A 12 -3.44 -2.87 -0.20
N ILE A 13 -4.71 -2.69 0.16
CA ILE A 13 -5.15 -2.74 1.57
C ILE A 13 -4.90 -4.13 2.16
N ALA A 14 -5.23 -5.20 1.43
CA ALA A 14 -4.99 -6.56 1.89
C ALA A 14 -3.50 -6.83 2.10
N PHE A 15 -2.64 -6.45 1.15
CA PHE A 15 -1.19 -6.58 1.31
C PHE A 15 -0.64 -5.76 2.47
N MET A 16 -1.12 -4.53 2.65
CA MET A 16 -0.72 -3.71 3.79
C MET A 16 -1.12 -4.36 5.11
N ALA A 17 -2.34 -4.87 5.23
CA ALA A 17 -2.83 -5.52 6.44
C ALA A 17 -2.03 -6.78 6.78
N ILE A 18 -1.77 -7.64 5.79
CA ILE A 18 -0.99 -8.88 5.99
C ILE A 18 0.43 -8.56 6.44
N ASN A 19 1.11 -7.59 5.80
CA ASN A 19 2.47 -7.23 6.17
C ASN A 19 2.54 -6.56 7.55
N LEU A 20 1.62 -5.64 7.88
CA LEU A 20 1.57 -5.02 9.21
C LEU A 20 1.29 -6.04 10.32
N TYR A 21 0.49 -7.06 10.05
CA TYR A 21 0.25 -8.16 10.98
C TYR A 21 1.49 -9.04 11.17
N ALA A 22 2.26 -9.25 10.10
CA ALA A 22 3.46 -10.09 10.13
C ALA A 22 4.65 -9.43 10.84
N ILE A 23 4.67 -8.11 11.00
CA ILE A 23 5.71 -7.41 11.76
C ILE A 23 5.65 -7.83 13.22
N ASN A 24 6.79 -8.26 13.76
CA ASN A 24 6.94 -8.50 15.18
C ASN A 24 7.17 -7.18 15.92
N TRP A 25 6.08 -6.65 16.48
CA TRP A 25 6.05 -5.40 17.24
C TRP A 25 6.68 -5.48 18.65
N GLN A 26 7.11 -6.67 19.09
CA GLN A 26 7.71 -6.89 20.42
C GLN A 26 9.23 -6.67 20.42
N LEU A 27 9.85 -6.60 19.24
CA LEU A 27 11.27 -6.30 19.10
C LEU A 27 11.54 -4.82 19.45
N PRO A 28 12.61 -4.53 20.21
CA PRO A 28 12.95 -3.16 20.59
C PRO A 28 13.41 -2.30 19.40
N ASP A 29 13.99 -2.93 18.36
CA ASP A 29 14.30 -2.28 17.08
C ASP A 29 13.63 -3.04 15.93
N ILE A 30 12.60 -2.43 15.37
CA ILE A 30 11.79 -3.01 14.29
C ILE A 30 12.56 -3.02 12.96
N LEU A 31 13.54 -2.12 12.79
CA LEU A 31 14.28 -1.96 11.52
C LEU A 31 15.62 -2.71 11.50
N ALA A 32 16.15 -3.10 12.67
CA ALA A 32 17.39 -3.87 12.76
C ALA A 32 17.21 -5.38 12.50
N ASP A 33 15.99 -5.89 12.57
CA ASP A 33 15.67 -7.30 12.32
C ASP A 33 15.38 -7.53 10.83
N GLU A 34 16.14 -8.42 10.19
CA GLU A 34 16.03 -8.69 8.74
C GLU A 34 14.64 -9.24 8.36
N ASP A 35 14.03 -10.04 9.24
CA ASP A 35 12.69 -10.61 9.04
C ASP A 35 11.61 -9.54 9.10
N ASN A 36 11.69 -8.58 10.03
CA ASN A 36 10.79 -7.43 10.06
C ASN A 36 11.02 -6.48 8.88
N LEU A 37 12.28 -6.25 8.50
CA LEU A 37 12.65 -5.27 7.47
C LEU A 37 11.97 -5.57 6.13
N ARG A 38 11.87 -6.85 5.73
CA ARG A 38 11.15 -7.25 4.51
C ARG A 38 9.65 -6.89 4.57
N PHE A 39 9.00 -7.07 5.71
CA PHE A 39 7.58 -6.78 5.89
C PHE A 39 7.33 -5.28 5.96
N VAL A 40 8.21 -4.52 6.63
CA VAL A 40 8.17 -3.05 6.64
C VAL A 40 8.33 -2.49 5.23
N PHE A 41 9.30 -2.99 4.45
CA PHE A 41 9.51 -2.53 3.08
C PHE A 41 8.31 -2.86 2.18
N SER A 42 7.74 -4.07 2.31
CA SER A 42 6.55 -4.48 1.57
C SER A 42 5.31 -3.65 1.95
N ALA A 43 5.08 -3.40 3.24
CA ALA A 43 4.01 -2.52 3.72
C ALA A 43 4.21 -1.08 3.20
N GLY A 44 5.45 -0.58 3.19
CA GLY A 44 5.80 0.72 2.63
C GLY A 44 5.50 0.80 1.13
N ALA A 45 5.87 -0.22 0.35
CA ALA A 45 5.54 -0.31 -1.07
C ALA A 45 4.03 -0.34 -1.33
N ALA A 46 3.25 -1.05 -0.48
CA ALA A 46 1.79 -1.04 -0.54
C ALA A 46 1.21 0.36 -0.26
N ALA A 47 1.79 1.11 0.69
CA ALA A 47 1.42 2.50 0.98
C ALA A 47 1.67 3.41 -0.22
N ILE A 48 2.85 3.32 -0.83
CA ILE A 48 3.18 4.08 -2.03
C ILE A 48 2.21 3.70 -3.16
N GLY A 49 1.89 2.42 -3.32
CA GLY A 49 0.90 1.93 -4.28
C GLY A 49 -0.49 2.56 -4.08
N LEU A 50 -0.96 2.67 -2.83
CA LEU A 50 -2.21 3.36 -2.51
C LEU A 50 -2.17 4.84 -2.91
N ILE A 51 -1.09 5.55 -2.60
CA ILE A 51 -0.93 6.97 -2.97
C ILE A 51 -1.01 7.13 -4.49
N LEU A 52 -0.23 6.34 -5.24
CA LEU A 52 -0.23 6.38 -6.70
C LEU A 52 -1.59 6.04 -7.29
N LEU A 53 -2.32 5.10 -6.68
CA LEU A 53 -3.67 4.74 -7.09
C LEU A 53 -4.62 5.96 -7.05
N PHE A 54 -4.57 6.76 -5.99
CA PHE A 54 -5.38 7.97 -5.86
C PHE A 54 -4.95 9.07 -6.85
N VAL A 55 -3.65 9.23 -7.08
CA VAL A 55 -3.12 10.15 -8.10
C VAL A 55 -3.65 9.77 -9.48
N MET A 56 -3.51 8.50 -9.86
CA MET A 56 -3.98 8.00 -11.15
C MET A 56 -5.50 8.10 -11.29
N ASP A 57 -6.27 7.76 -10.25
CA ASP A 57 -7.73 7.89 -10.27
C ASP A 57 -8.16 9.35 -10.45
N THR A 58 -7.43 10.29 -9.84
CA THR A 58 -7.65 11.74 -9.99
C THR A 58 -7.34 12.20 -11.41
N TRP A 59 -6.16 11.88 -11.94
CA TRP A 59 -5.77 12.22 -13.32
C TRP A 59 -6.72 11.61 -14.35
N SER A 60 -7.26 10.41 -14.09
CA SER A 60 -8.22 9.75 -14.98
C SER A 60 -9.54 10.52 -15.17
N ARG A 61 -9.82 11.52 -14.33
CA ARG A 61 -11.01 12.39 -14.38
C ARG A 61 -10.74 13.78 -14.93
N ILE A 62 -9.50 14.26 -14.90
CA ILE A 62 -9.16 15.64 -15.28
C ILE A 62 -9.44 15.91 -16.77
N GLY A 63 -9.30 14.91 -17.64
CA GLY A 63 -9.58 15.03 -19.08
C GLY A 63 -11.00 14.61 -19.52
N LEU A 64 -11.90 14.25 -18.59
CA LEU A 64 -13.26 13.80 -18.92
C LEU A 64 -14.31 14.92 -18.86
N LYS A 65 -13.93 16.14 -18.46
CA LYS A 65 -14.79 17.31 -18.56
C LYS A 65 -14.63 17.91 -19.96
N LYS A 66 -15.58 17.60 -20.85
CA LYS A 66 -15.95 18.48 -21.97
C LYS A 66 -17.15 19.32 -21.52
#